data_AF-A0A935TU00-F1
#
_entry.id   AF-A0A935TU00-F1
#
_cell.length_a   1.000
_cell.length_b   1.000
_cell.length_c   1.000
_cell.angle_alpha   90.00
_cell.angle_beta   90.00
_cell.angle_gamma   90.00
#
_symmetry.space_group_name_H-M   'P 1'
#
loop_
_entity.id
_entity.type
_entity.pdbx_description
1 polymer ?
#
loop_
_entity_poly.entity_id
_entity_poly.type
_entity_poly.pdbx_seq_one_letter_code
_entity_poly.pdbx_strand_id
1 'polypeptide(L)'
;MKLFSTARRATQRAVAAWGLLIALSACGGGVVGTGTGTGDDPDDIAYTAVGLCTADFAGDNLVCPAVSIDPFRGTATVQWADTDKSNDAATVLIVLEGNGMSLQVPCSQAAFLGTWGELADGSLTFVGRYVDSKAVESRPAVVRVLPAPDEPGAVGRAEMLDAKGATLYGPWLIRRVDGAVRIAECTPA
;
A
#
# COMPACT_ATOMS: atom_id res chain seq x y z
N MET A 1 48.37 -44.30 -38.15
CA MET A 1 48.37 -42.96 -38.78
C MET A 1 47.22 -42.16 -38.18
N LYS A 2 47.54 -41.23 -37.27
CA LYS A 2 47.40 -39.77 -37.44
C LYS A 2 45.92 -39.33 -37.48
N LEU A 3 45.31 -39.03 -36.33
CA LEU A 3 45.30 -37.68 -35.70
C LEU A 3 44.75 -36.54 -36.57
N PHE A 4 43.79 -36.74 -37.48
CA PHE A 4 43.19 -35.59 -38.19
C PHE A 4 41.72 -35.82 -38.58
N SER A 5 40.79 -35.61 -37.64
CA SER A 5 39.40 -35.23 -37.99
C SER A 5 38.60 -34.62 -36.82
N THR A 6 39.17 -34.58 -35.61
CA THR A 6 38.58 -33.99 -34.40
C THR A 6 38.48 -32.45 -34.40
N ALA A 7 38.77 -31.78 -35.52
CA ALA A 7 38.84 -30.32 -35.60
C ALA A 7 37.65 -29.65 -36.32
N ARG A 8 36.66 -30.39 -36.84
CA ARG A 8 35.59 -29.81 -37.67
C ARG A 8 34.20 -29.73 -37.04
N ARG A 9 34.00 -30.30 -35.85
CA ARG A 9 32.69 -30.24 -35.14
C ARG A 9 32.66 -29.23 -33.98
N ALA A 10 33.77 -28.55 -33.70
CA ALA A 10 33.85 -27.54 -32.63
C ALA A 10 33.43 -26.13 -33.08
N THR A 11 33.32 -25.87 -34.39
CA THR A 11 33.09 -24.52 -34.94
C THR A 11 31.63 -24.24 -35.34
N GLN A 12 30.70 -25.18 -35.19
CA GLN A 12 29.27 -24.95 -35.47
C GLN A 12 28.39 -24.69 -34.24
N ARG A 13 28.95 -24.75 -33.02
CA ARG A 13 28.19 -24.51 -31.78
C ARG A 13 28.48 -23.16 -31.10
N ALA A 14 29.35 -22.32 -31.67
CA ALA A 14 29.82 -21.09 -31.02
C ALA A 14 29.19 -19.78 -31.52
N VAL A 15 28.30 -19.80 -32.52
CA VAL A 15 27.74 -18.55 -33.11
C VAL A 15 26.27 -18.31 -32.74
N ALA A 16 25.56 -19.28 -32.15
CA ALA A 16 24.15 -19.14 -31.75
C ALA A 16 23.94 -18.78 -30.27
N ALA A 17 24.98 -18.31 -29.57
CA ALA A 17 24.92 -18.01 -28.13
C ALA A 17 25.19 -16.53 -27.78
N TRP A 18 25.15 -15.63 -28.78
CA TRP A 18 25.37 -14.19 -28.62
C TRP A 18 24.17 -13.33 -29.03
N GLY A 19 22.98 -13.94 -29.14
CA GLY A 19 21.72 -13.27 -29.48
C GLY A 19 20.68 -13.26 -28.35
N LEU A 20 21.11 -13.41 -27.09
CA LEU A 20 20.21 -13.49 -25.93
C LEU A 20 20.69 -12.59 -24.78
N LEU A 21 21.13 -11.37 -25.13
CA LEU A 21 21.64 -10.39 -24.17
C LEU A 21 20.77 -9.12 -24.01
N ILE A 22 19.52 -9.09 -24.47
CA ILE A 22 18.66 -7.90 -24.26
C ILE A 22 17.19 -8.30 -24.01
N ALA A 23 16.93 -9.11 -22.98
CA ALA A 23 15.56 -9.38 -22.53
C ALA A 23 15.39 -9.39 -21.00
N LEU A 24 16.35 -8.81 -20.25
CA LEU A 24 16.27 -8.67 -18.79
C LEU A 24 16.42 -7.22 -18.29
N SER A 25 16.40 -6.22 -19.17
CA SER A 25 16.37 -4.81 -18.80
C SER A 25 14.95 -4.21 -18.85
N ALA A 26 13.96 -4.96 -18.36
CA ALA A 26 12.59 -4.48 -18.18
C ALA A 26 11.92 -5.07 -16.92
N CYS A 27 12.64 -5.11 -15.80
CA CYS A 27 12.04 -4.88 -14.48
C CYS A 27 12.59 -3.55 -13.96
N GLY A 28 12.41 -2.49 -14.77
CA GLY A 28 12.79 -1.14 -14.44
C GLY A 28 11.55 -0.32 -14.16
N GLY A 29 11.45 0.22 -12.95
CA GLY A 29 10.47 1.23 -12.56
C GLY A 29 9.08 0.65 -12.30
N GLY A 30 8.67 0.67 -11.03
CA GLY A 30 7.29 0.42 -10.65
C GLY A 30 6.35 1.20 -11.55
N VAL A 31 5.36 0.51 -12.09
CA VAL A 31 4.19 1.13 -12.69
C VAL A 31 3.60 2.07 -11.64
N VAL A 32 3.81 3.37 -11.85
CA VAL A 32 3.13 4.41 -11.09
C VAL A 32 1.67 4.24 -11.45
N GLY A 33 0.91 3.60 -10.55
CA GLY A 33 -0.54 3.56 -10.67
C GLY A 33 -1.03 4.99 -10.56
N THR A 34 -1.29 5.62 -11.70
CA THR A 34 -2.19 6.77 -11.77
C THR A 34 -3.59 6.22 -11.55
N GLY A 35 -3.87 5.80 -10.31
CA GLY A 35 -5.24 5.52 -9.88
C GLY A 35 -5.96 6.85 -9.85
N THR A 36 -6.41 7.34 -11.00
CA THR A 36 -7.56 8.23 -11.05
C THR A 36 -8.75 7.34 -10.71
N GLY A 37 -8.94 7.06 -9.42
CA GLY A 37 -10.18 6.47 -8.93
C GLY A 37 -11.26 7.54 -9.00
N THR A 38 -11.60 8.01 -10.19
CA THR A 38 -12.95 8.49 -10.44
C THR A 38 -13.82 7.28 -10.15
N GLY A 39 -14.76 7.37 -9.20
CA GLY A 39 -15.66 6.27 -8.84
C GLY A 39 -16.58 5.90 -10.02
N ASP A 40 -15.99 5.32 -11.06
CA ASP A 40 -16.61 5.02 -12.34
C ASP A 40 -17.38 3.68 -12.29
N ASP A 41 -17.17 2.89 -11.23
CA ASP A 41 -18.07 1.81 -10.86
C ASP A 41 -19.28 2.43 -10.12
N PRO A 42 -20.54 2.19 -10.54
CA PRO A 42 -21.73 2.79 -9.91
C PRO A 42 -21.85 2.53 -8.39
N ASP A 43 -21.12 1.54 -7.87
CA ASP A 43 -21.09 1.22 -6.45
C ASP A 43 -19.94 1.90 -5.69
N ASP A 44 -19.02 2.62 -6.35
CA ASP A 44 -17.90 3.28 -5.69
C ASP A 44 -18.32 4.55 -4.93
N ILE A 45 -17.58 4.83 -3.86
CA ILE A 45 -17.75 6.05 -3.08
C ILE A 45 -17.14 7.22 -3.87
N ALA A 46 -17.95 8.22 -4.20
CA ALA A 46 -17.48 9.42 -4.89
C ALA A 46 -16.56 10.27 -3.99
N TYR A 47 -15.43 10.71 -4.53
CA TYR A 47 -14.48 11.58 -3.84
C TYR A 47 -13.69 12.46 -4.82
N THR A 48 -13.10 13.53 -4.29
CA THR A 48 -12.12 14.35 -5.00
C THR A 48 -10.73 13.97 -4.52
N ALA A 49 -9.85 13.53 -5.43
CA ALA A 49 -8.47 13.24 -5.07
C ALA A 49 -7.75 14.51 -4.58
N VAL A 50 -6.96 14.38 -3.52
CA VAL A 50 -6.11 15.46 -2.97
C VAL A 50 -4.76 14.87 -2.57
N GLY A 51 -3.72 15.69 -2.46
CA GLY A 51 -2.38 15.20 -2.09
C GLY A 51 -2.33 14.70 -0.64
N LEU A 52 -1.90 13.47 -0.40
CA LEU A 52 -1.82 12.89 0.95
C LEU A 52 -0.91 13.71 1.88
N CYS A 53 0.11 14.37 1.33
CA CYS A 53 0.97 15.27 2.10
C CYS A 53 0.31 16.60 2.49
N THR A 54 -0.99 16.79 2.25
CA THR A 54 -1.81 17.87 2.82
C THR A 54 -2.62 17.42 4.04
N ALA A 55 -2.58 16.13 4.40
CA ALA A 55 -3.31 15.63 5.56
C ALA A 55 -2.81 16.26 6.87
N ASP A 56 -3.69 16.46 7.84
CA ASP A 56 -3.34 17.05 9.14
C ASP A 56 -2.31 16.21 9.91
N PHE A 57 -2.36 14.88 9.75
CA PHE A 57 -1.39 13.97 10.33
C PHE A 57 -0.06 13.93 9.57
N ALA A 58 0.10 14.64 8.44
CA ALA A 58 1.23 14.43 7.53
C ALA A 58 2.59 14.59 8.21
N GLY A 59 2.76 15.65 9.01
CA GLY A 59 3.97 16.07 9.73
C GLY A 59 5.14 15.07 9.76
N ASP A 60 5.42 14.51 10.94
CA ASP A 60 6.48 13.51 11.12
C ASP A 60 6.03 12.08 10.75
N ASN A 61 4.76 11.90 10.39
CA ASN A 61 4.16 10.58 10.16
C ASN A 61 4.29 10.11 8.71
N LEU A 62 4.56 11.03 7.78
CA LEU A 62 4.82 10.77 6.37
C LEU A 62 6.25 11.15 5.98
N VAL A 63 6.64 10.80 4.75
CA VAL A 63 7.89 11.26 4.12
C VAL A 63 7.50 12.07 2.89
N CYS A 64 7.18 13.33 3.13
CA CYS A 64 6.73 14.25 2.10
C CYS A 64 7.91 14.96 1.42
N PRO A 65 7.90 15.13 0.08
CA PRO A 65 8.92 15.92 -0.61
C PRO A 65 8.91 17.37 -0.09
N ALA A 66 10.08 17.87 0.33
CA ALA A 66 10.21 19.23 0.89
C ALA A 66 9.92 20.33 -0.14
N VAL A 67 10.07 20.04 -1.43
CA VAL A 67 9.85 20.99 -2.53
C VAL A 67 9.08 20.28 -3.63
N SER A 68 7.78 20.50 -3.69
CA SER A 68 6.93 20.04 -4.79
C SER A 68 5.83 21.05 -5.05
N ILE A 69 5.65 21.41 -6.32
CA ILE A 69 4.53 22.26 -6.79
C ILE A 69 3.30 21.42 -7.16
N ASP A 70 3.39 20.09 -7.03
CA ASP A 70 2.28 19.20 -7.33
C ASP A 70 1.21 19.27 -6.21
N PRO A 71 -0.02 19.72 -6.51
CA PRO A 71 -1.11 19.73 -5.53
C PRO A 71 -1.53 18.32 -5.10
N PHE A 72 -1.21 17.28 -5.88
CA PHE A 72 -1.48 15.87 -5.58
C PHE A 72 -0.26 15.14 -5.00
N ARG A 73 0.66 15.88 -4.38
CA ARG A 73 1.88 15.31 -3.80
C ARG A 73 1.59 14.20 -2.76
N GLY A 74 2.19 13.04 -3.00
CA GLY A 74 2.14 11.89 -2.12
C GLY A 74 3.38 11.74 -1.22
N THR A 75 3.35 10.72 -0.37
CA THR A 75 4.47 10.32 0.51
C THR A 75 5.38 9.30 -0.17
N ALA A 76 6.67 9.25 0.20
CA ALA A 76 7.46 8.03 0.02
C ALA A 76 6.91 6.91 0.91
N THR A 77 7.31 5.66 0.65
CA THR A 77 6.80 4.49 1.38
C THR A 77 7.03 4.62 2.89
N VAL A 78 5.95 4.59 3.66
CA VAL A 78 5.97 4.54 5.13
C VAL A 78 5.05 3.44 5.63
N GLN A 79 5.35 2.92 6.82
CA GLN A 79 4.55 1.89 7.47
C GLN A 79 4.00 2.39 8.79
N TRP A 80 2.73 2.07 9.06
CA TRP A 80 2.10 2.28 10.35
C TRP A 80 1.55 0.95 10.88
N ALA A 81 1.60 0.75 12.19
CA ALA A 81 1.04 -0.42 12.85
C ALA A 81 0.54 -0.05 14.25
N ASP A 82 -0.33 -0.88 14.84
CA ASP A 82 -0.88 -0.70 16.18
C ASP A 82 0.00 -1.30 17.28
N THR A 83 1.32 -1.12 17.16
CA THR A 83 2.29 -1.62 18.13
C THR A 83 2.80 -0.50 19.03
N ASP A 84 3.21 -0.87 20.24
CA ASP A 84 3.87 0.03 21.20
C ASP A 84 5.37 0.15 20.91
N LYS A 85 5.73 0.48 19.66
CA LYS A 85 7.12 0.68 19.16
C LYS A 85 8.01 -0.56 19.12
N SER A 86 7.57 -1.69 19.67
CA SER A 86 8.29 -2.98 19.61
C SER A 86 8.26 -3.60 18.21
N ASN A 87 7.40 -3.10 17.32
CA ASN A 87 7.06 -3.72 16.03
C ASN A 87 6.64 -5.19 16.17
N ASP A 88 6.12 -5.57 17.33
CA ASP A 88 5.70 -6.94 17.63
C ASP A 88 4.22 -7.00 17.96
N ALA A 89 3.62 -8.17 17.69
CA ALA A 89 2.21 -8.44 17.90
C ALA A 89 1.25 -7.40 17.29
N ALA A 90 1.56 -6.88 16.10
CA ALA A 90 0.67 -5.98 15.37
C ALA A 90 -0.62 -6.71 14.94
N THR A 91 -1.78 -6.08 15.15
CA THR A 91 -3.07 -6.59 14.66
C THR A 91 -3.48 -5.94 13.34
N VAL A 92 -2.91 -4.76 13.04
CA VAL A 92 -3.06 -4.07 11.76
C VAL A 92 -1.70 -3.62 11.22
N LEU A 93 -1.52 -3.75 9.90
CA LEU A 93 -0.40 -3.17 9.17
C LEU A 93 -0.93 -2.28 8.07
N ILE A 94 -0.45 -1.04 8.04
CA ILE A 94 -0.79 -0.02 7.04
C ILE A 94 0.50 0.36 6.32
N VAL A 95 0.47 0.36 4.99
CA VAL A 95 1.54 0.85 4.13
C VAL A 95 0.99 2.00 3.29
N LEU A 96 1.68 3.14 3.31
CA LEU A 96 1.33 4.30 2.51
C LEU A 96 2.41 4.54 1.47
N GLU A 97 2.01 4.80 0.24
CA GLU A 97 2.91 5.17 -0.86
C GLU A 97 2.16 6.05 -1.86
N GLY A 98 2.79 7.15 -2.27
CA GLY A 98 2.10 8.16 -3.07
C GLY A 98 0.89 8.73 -2.31
N ASN A 99 -0.28 8.66 -2.91
CA ASN A 99 -1.56 8.99 -2.26
C ASN A 99 -2.33 7.75 -1.79
N GLY A 100 -1.74 6.56 -1.93
CA GLY A 100 -2.40 5.29 -1.68
C GLY A 100 -2.20 4.79 -0.25
N MET A 101 -3.14 3.95 0.18
CA MET A 101 -3.07 3.12 1.38
C MET A 101 -3.31 1.66 1.02
N SER A 102 -2.47 0.80 1.57
CA SER A 102 -2.75 -0.63 1.75
C SER A 102 -2.87 -0.92 3.24
N LEU A 103 -3.97 -1.51 3.67
CA LEU A 103 -4.22 -1.88 5.05
C LEU A 103 -4.54 -3.37 5.13
N GLN A 104 -3.90 -4.07 6.05
CA GLN A 104 -4.10 -5.50 6.29
C GLN A 104 -4.52 -5.74 7.73
N VAL A 105 -5.53 -6.58 7.92
CA VAL A 105 -6.00 -7.11 9.22
C VAL A 105 -5.85 -8.62 9.18
N PRO A 106 -4.66 -9.17 9.47
CA PRO A 106 -4.33 -10.56 9.16
C PRO A 106 -5.27 -11.58 9.81
N CYS A 107 -5.68 -11.36 11.07
CA CYS A 107 -6.54 -12.30 11.79
C CYS A 107 -7.98 -12.33 11.30
N SER A 108 -8.45 -11.27 10.64
CA SER A 108 -9.73 -11.29 9.95
C SER A 108 -9.60 -11.70 8.48
N GLN A 109 -8.36 -11.90 8.01
CA GLN A 109 -8.01 -12.03 6.60
C GLN A 109 -8.66 -10.91 5.76
N ALA A 110 -8.63 -9.70 6.31
CA ALA A 110 -9.20 -8.54 5.66
C ALA A 110 -8.09 -7.64 5.10
N ALA A 111 -8.36 -7.06 3.93
CA ALA A 111 -7.45 -6.14 3.27
C ALA A 111 -8.23 -4.98 2.68
N PHE A 112 -7.64 -3.80 2.68
CA PHE A 112 -8.18 -2.59 2.07
C PHE A 112 -7.11 -1.95 1.17
N LEU A 113 -7.55 -1.48 0.01
CA LEU A 113 -6.78 -0.63 -0.88
C LEU A 113 -7.58 0.63 -1.16
N GLY A 114 -6.97 1.79 -0.97
CA GLY A 114 -7.63 3.06 -1.21
C GLY A 114 -6.68 4.20 -1.49
N THR A 115 -7.23 5.36 -1.83
CA THR A 115 -6.50 6.59 -2.16
C THR A 115 -7.02 7.73 -1.31
N TRP A 116 -6.13 8.62 -0.90
CA TRP A 116 -6.46 9.81 -0.14
C TRP A 116 -7.33 10.76 -0.95
N GLY A 117 -8.39 11.25 -0.32
CA GLY A 117 -9.35 12.10 -0.99
C GLY A 117 -10.29 12.81 -0.02
N GLU A 118 -11.02 13.75 -0.59
CA GLU A 118 -12.07 14.52 0.07
C GLU A 118 -13.44 14.00 -0.37
N LEU A 119 -14.29 13.65 0.60
CA LEU A 119 -15.68 13.28 0.37
C LEU A 119 -16.56 14.51 0.12
N ALA A 120 -17.80 14.28 -0.33
CA ALA A 120 -18.75 15.37 -0.62
C ALA A 120 -19.10 16.26 0.60
N ASP A 121 -18.90 15.75 1.81
CA ASP A 121 -19.10 16.50 3.06
C ASP A 121 -17.85 17.28 3.50
N GLY A 122 -16.78 17.27 2.70
CA GLY A 122 -15.50 17.92 2.98
C GLY A 122 -14.57 17.11 3.90
N SER A 123 -14.98 15.91 4.33
CA SER A 123 -14.12 15.07 5.16
C SER A 123 -13.00 14.43 4.34
N LEU A 124 -11.80 14.41 4.91
CA LEU A 124 -10.64 13.79 4.30
C LEU A 124 -10.46 12.35 4.82
N THR A 125 -10.32 11.40 3.90
CA THR A 125 -10.21 9.98 4.22
C THR A 125 -9.50 9.24 3.11
N PHE A 126 -9.06 8.00 3.38
CA PHE A 126 -8.76 7.08 2.29
C PHE A 126 -10.06 6.47 1.78
N VAL A 127 -10.29 6.55 0.48
CA VAL A 127 -11.47 6.01 -0.20
C VAL A 127 -11.04 4.86 -1.08
N GLY A 128 -11.74 3.74 -0.99
CA GLY A 128 -11.35 2.56 -1.75
C GLY A 128 -12.25 1.36 -1.49
N ARG A 129 -11.65 0.18 -1.50
CA ARG A 129 -12.37 -1.08 -1.38
C ARG A 129 -11.70 -2.02 -0.41
N TYR A 130 -12.49 -2.84 0.26
CA TYR A 130 -12.01 -3.89 1.13
C TYR A 130 -12.54 -5.26 0.73
N VAL A 131 -11.81 -6.29 1.12
CA VAL A 131 -12.19 -7.70 1.04
C VAL A 131 -11.92 -8.34 2.40
N ASP A 132 -12.72 -9.32 2.78
CA ASP A 132 -12.51 -10.14 3.97
C ASP A 132 -12.79 -11.62 3.66
N SER A 133 -12.46 -12.50 4.60
CA SER A 133 -12.70 -13.95 4.47
C SER A 133 -14.16 -14.35 4.25
N LYS A 134 -15.12 -13.45 4.48
CA LYS A 134 -16.57 -13.71 4.37
C LYS A 134 -17.14 -13.20 3.05
N ALA A 135 -16.41 -12.36 2.32
CA ALA A 135 -16.88 -11.72 1.10
C ALA A 135 -16.29 -12.40 -0.15
N VAL A 136 -17.15 -12.68 -1.13
CA VAL A 136 -16.74 -13.20 -2.45
C VAL A 136 -16.20 -12.09 -3.34
N GLU A 137 -16.66 -10.86 -3.14
CA GLU A 137 -16.29 -9.67 -3.91
C GLU A 137 -15.84 -8.54 -2.99
N SER A 138 -14.95 -7.69 -3.51
CA SER A 138 -14.55 -6.47 -2.79
C SER A 138 -15.74 -5.51 -2.64
N ARG A 139 -15.82 -4.80 -1.52
CA ARG A 139 -16.89 -3.84 -1.23
C ARG A 139 -16.30 -2.45 -1.01
N PRO A 140 -17.02 -1.37 -1.33
CA PRO A 140 -16.56 -0.01 -1.06
C PRO A 140 -16.43 0.24 0.44
N ALA A 141 -15.36 0.91 0.82
CA ALA A 141 -15.05 1.29 2.19
C ALA A 141 -14.21 2.56 2.23
N VAL A 142 -14.10 3.13 3.43
CA VAL A 142 -13.17 4.20 3.73
C VAL A 142 -12.31 3.84 4.93
N VAL A 143 -11.09 4.36 4.97
CA VAL A 143 -10.24 4.33 6.17
C VAL A 143 -10.01 5.75 6.65
N ARG A 144 -10.55 6.05 7.84
CA ARG A 144 -10.39 7.34 8.52
C ARG A 144 -9.26 7.25 9.53
N VAL A 145 -8.52 8.34 9.66
CA VAL A 145 -7.47 8.51 10.67
C VAL A 145 -7.86 9.68 11.56
N LEU A 146 -8.30 9.37 12.78
CA LEU A 146 -8.72 10.36 13.76
C LEU A 146 -7.53 10.78 14.65
N PRO A 147 -7.45 12.04 15.09
CA PRO A 147 -6.41 12.48 16.01
C PRO A 147 -6.53 11.74 17.36
N ALA A 148 -5.39 11.40 17.96
CA ALA A 148 -5.28 10.78 19.29
C ALA A 148 -4.44 11.69 20.22
N PRO A 149 -4.99 12.84 20.66
CA PRO A 149 -4.22 13.83 21.43
C PRO A 149 -3.78 13.32 22.81
N ASP A 150 -4.43 12.26 23.29
CA ASP A 150 -4.15 11.53 24.52
C ASP A 150 -2.95 10.56 24.42
N GLU A 151 -2.43 10.32 23.22
CA GLU A 151 -1.45 9.25 22.94
C GLU A 151 -0.19 9.82 22.27
N PRO A 152 0.79 10.31 23.05
CA PRO A 152 2.03 10.87 22.50
C PRO A 152 2.77 9.88 21.59
N GLY A 153 3.09 10.33 20.37
CA GLY A 153 3.78 9.52 19.37
C GLY A 153 2.88 8.56 18.59
N ALA A 154 1.56 8.61 18.79
CA ALA A 154 0.61 8.04 17.85
C ALA A 154 0.43 8.96 16.64
N VAL A 155 0.24 8.34 15.47
CA VAL A 155 -0.27 9.04 14.28
C VAL A 155 -1.73 9.44 14.53
N GLY A 156 -2.49 8.52 15.12
CA GLY A 156 -3.92 8.67 15.39
C GLY A 156 -4.60 7.32 15.62
N ARG A 157 -5.93 7.33 15.57
CA ARG A 157 -6.76 6.12 15.59
C ARG A 157 -7.28 5.86 14.18
N ALA A 158 -6.88 4.75 13.58
CA ALA A 158 -7.36 4.33 12.27
C ALA A 158 -8.60 3.44 12.42
N GLU A 159 -9.64 3.71 11.62
CA GLU A 159 -10.85 2.88 11.56
C GLU A 159 -11.25 2.64 10.10
N MET A 160 -11.70 1.43 9.80
CA MET A 160 -12.26 1.09 8.49
C MET A 160 -13.78 1.07 8.59
N LEU A 161 -14.45 1.83 7.72
CA LEU A 161 -15.90 1.95 7.67
C LEU A 161 -16.43 1.48 6.32
N ASP A 162 -17.63 0.90 6.30
CA ASP A 162 -18.33 0.62 5.04
C ASP A 162 -18.88 1.90 4.38
N ALA A 163 -19.44 1.77 3.18
CA ALA A 163 -20.05 2.89 2.45
C ALA A 163 -21.24 3.57 3.18
N LYS A 164 -21.81 2.94 4.22
CA LYS A 164 -22.88 3.49 5.06
C LYS A 164 -22.34 4.14 6.34
N GLY A 165 -21.02 4.12 6.55
CA GLY A 165 -20.37 4.63 7.75
C GLY A 165 -20.35 3.67 8.93
N ALA A 166 -20.73 2.39 8.75
CA ALA A 166 -20.65 1.41 9.82
C ALA A 166 -19.22 0.89 9.98
N THR A 167 -18.75 0.80 11.22
CA THR A 167 -17.40 0.29 11.51
C THR A 167 -17.26 -1.18 11.14
N LEU A 168 -16.29 -1.47 10.29
CA LEU A 168 -15.89 -2.82 9.88
C LEU A 168 -14.77 -3.34 10.78
N TYR A 169 -13.74 -2.52 10.98
CA TYR A 169 -12.54 -2.87 11.74
C TYR A 169 -11.93 -1.64 12.44
N GLY A 170 -11.17 -1.89 13.51
CA GLY A 170 -10.61 -0.86 14.38
C GLY A 170 -11.58 -0.45 15.51
N PRO A 171 -11.34 0.68 16.18
CA PRO A 171 -10.24 1.61 15.95
C PRO A 171 -8.90 1.07 16.46
N TRP A 172 -7.84 1.27 15.68
CA TRP A 172 -6.46 0.92 16.08
C TRP A 172 -5.66 2.16 16.39
N LEU A 173 -4.96 2.17 17.52
CA LEU A 173 -4.02 3.23 17.84
C LEU A 173 -2.73 3.01 17.06
N ILE A 174 -2.59 3.69 15.92
CA ILE A 174 -1.50 3.45 14.97
C ILE A 174 -0.32 4.37 15.21
N ARG A 175 0.88 3.83 15.00
CA ARG A 175 2.16 4.54 15.12
C ARG A 175 2.99 4.29 13.88
N ARG A 176 3.85 5.26 13.53
CA ARG A 176 4.87 5.04 12.50
C ARG A 176 5.87 4.00 13.01
N VAL A 177 6.18 3.04 12.15
CA VAL A 177 7.11 1.95 12.44
C VAL A 177 8.18 1.89 11.36
N ASP A 178 9.42 1.64 11.80
CA ASP A 178 10.56 1.45 10.91
C ASP A 178 11.02 -0.01 10.97
N GLY A 179 11.34 -0.60 9.82
CA GLY A 179 11.82 -1.98 9.73
C GLY A 179 10.70 -3.03 9.66
N ALA A 180 11.02 -4.27 10.04
CA ALA A 180 10.07 -5.38 9.94
C ALA A 180 9.06 -5.37 11.09
N VAL A 181 7.78 -5.52 10.74
CA VAL A 181 6.67 -5.67 11.68
C VAL A 181 6.31 -7.15 11.82
N ARG A 182 6.19 -7.62 13.06
CA ARG A 182 5.68 -8.96 13.37
C ARG A 182 4.19 -8.87 13.68
N ILE A 183 3.42 -9.68 12.97
CA ILE A 183 1.97 -9.77 13.12
C ILE A 183 1.65 -10.68 14.31
N ALA A 184 0.64 -10.29 15.08
CA ALA A 184 0.10 -11.11 16.16
C ALA A 184 -0.36 -12.48 15.66
N GLU A 185 -0.13 -13.52 16.46
CA GLU A 185 -0.73 -14.82 16.18
C GLU A 185 -2.25 -14.73 16.29
N CYS A 186 -2.93 -15.28 15.29
CA CYS A 186 -4.37 -15.24 15.24
C CYS A 186 -4.95 -16.38 16.06
N THR A 187 -5.52 -16.05 17.22
CA THR A 187 -6.21 -17.02 18.05
C THR A 187 -7.52 -17.43 17.37
N PRO A 188 -7.73 -18.72 17.04
CA PRO A 188 -9.04 -19.18 16.59
C PRO A 188 -10.04 -19.01 17.74
N ALA A 189 -11.19 -18.41 17.42
CA ALA A 189 -12.31 -18.24 18.35
C ALA A 189 -13.01 -19.57 18.68
#